data_AF-A0A350IGZ3-F1
#
_entry.id   AF-A0A350IGZ3-F1
#
_cell.length_a   1.000
_cell.length_b   1.000
_cell.length_c   1.000
_cell.angle_alpha   90.00
_cell.angle_beta   90.00
_cell.angle_gamma   90.00
#
_symmetry.space_group_name_H-M   'P 1'
#
loop_
_entity.id
_entity.type
_entity.pdbx_description
1 polymer ?
#
loop_
_entity_poly.entity_id
_entity_poly.type
_entity_poly.pdbx_seq_one_letter_code
_entity_poly.pdbx_strand_id
1 'polypeptide(L)'
;MKRILLILFSAVLAAGFSDMRAQNVSDLIISEVMAEPDSSCILDDYGRQAGWIEIFNKSQGTVNYGGCFLSDDRSNLKKSPITKSDNRTKIGPRQVALFYASGDSHDGTFYVNFQIKRGSTIYLVSNDGRTIVDSIAVPATLPAGKSVVKSAHDLRQMEFETEAEPAAPSPATVNGTHETETGAQKMAREDEHGFILSIVSVSVVFCALIILWWLFSLLGKVSGSSSKPNGGKETAAGKVNAKASGKLTPEVAAAISLALDQEMNGEVYAAISTALHLYNEESVHDQESFVITIRRKESGWNNKEQNFRQLPR
;
A
#
# COMPACT_ATOMS: atom_id res chain seq x y z
N MET A 1 9.24 27.90 8.20
CA MET A 1 8.31 27.44 7.14
C MET A 1 8.69 26.10 6.53
N LYS A 2 9.91 25.92 5.96
CA LYS A 2 10.33 24.63 5.35
C LYS A 2 10.28 23.41 6.30
N ARG A 3 10.65 23.57 7.58
CA ARG A 3 10.59 22.49 8.60
C ARG A 3 9.16 22.10 8.98
N ILE A 4 8.24 23.06 9.08
CA ILE A 4 6.81 22.82 9.38
C ILE A 4 6.14 22.09 8.21
N LEU A 5 6.51 22.45 6.98
CA LEU A 5 6.06 21.81 5.74
C LEU A 5 6.43 20.32 5.67
N LEU A 6 7.68 19.99 6.00
CA LEU A 6 8.18 18.62 6.03
C LEU A 6 7.53 17.79 7.14
N ILE A 7 7.29 18.39 8.30
CA ILE A 7 6.59 17.74 9.43
C ILE A 7 5.14 17.41 9.04
N LEU A 8 4.43 18.34 8.40
CA LEU A 8 3.07 18.11 7.91
C LEU A 8 3.01 17.03 6.82
N PHE A 9 4.00 17.01 5.91
CA PHE A 9 4.07 15.99 4.87
C PHE A 9 4.36 14.59 5.44
N SER A 10 5.28 14.49 6.41
CA SER A 10 5.54 13.23 7.12
C SER A 10 4.35 12.75 7.96
N ALA A 11 3.55 13.68 8.51
CA ALA A 11 2.38 13.34 9.30
C ALA A 11 1.23 12.80 8.43
N VAL A 12 1.02 13.37 7.23
CA VAL A 12 0.03 12.87 6.27
C VAL A 12 0.44 11.50 5.71
N LEU A 13 1.74 11.29 5.45
CA LEU A 13 2.24 9.99 5.02
C LEU A 13 2.11 8.93 6.13
N ALA A 14 2.43 9.28 7.39
CA ALA A 14 2.31 8.38 8.53
C ALA A 14 0.85 8.04 8.90
N ALA A 15 -0.10 8.96 8.69
CA ALA A 15 -1.53 8.73 8.88
C ALA A 15 -2.16 7.82 7.81
N GLY A 16 -1.49 7.60 6.68
CA GLY A 16 -1.96 6.70 5.62
C GLY A 16 -1.64 5.21 5.82
N PHE A 17 -0.79 4.87 6.79
CA PHE A 17 -0.32 3.49 7.02
C PHE A 17 -0.98 2.78 8.22
N SER A 18 -1.89 3.43 8.95
CA SER A 18 -2.41 2.90 10.22
C SER A 18 -3.46 1.78 10.12
N ASP A 19 -3.97 1.47 8.92
CA ASP A 19 -5.00 0.43 8.73
C ASP A 19 -4.49 -0.83 8.01
N MET A 20 -3.26 -1.27 8.30
CA MET A 20 -2.87 -2.64 7.99
C MET A 20 -3.50 -3.59 9.02
N ARG A 21 -4.80 -3.86 8.88
CA ARG A 21 -5.45 -4.97 9.60
C ARG A 21 -4.88 -6.29 9.07
N ALA A 22 -3.86 -6.77 9.77
CA ALA A 22 -3.25 -8.06 9.52
C ALA A 22 -4.29 -9.18 9.62
N GLN A 23 -4.16 -10.20 8.78
CA GLN A 23 -5.01 -11.40 8.76
C GLN A 23 -4.91 -12.10 10.13
N ASN A 24 -5.92 -11.92 11.00
CA ASN A 24 -5.89 -12.47 12.35
C ASN A 24 -6.98 -13.51 12.55
N VAL A 25 -6.62 -14.64 13.18
CA VAL A 25 -7.58 -15.67 13.59
C VAL A 25 -8.59 -15.09 14.60
N SER A 26 -8.23 -14.04 15.35
CA SER A 26 -9.15 -13.30 16.23
C SER A 26 -10.34 -12.66 15.50
N ASP A 27 -10.26 -12.55 14.17
CA ASP A 27 -11.36 -12.05 13.35
C ASP A 27 -12.41 -13.13 13.02
N LEU A 28 -12.18 -14.38 13.41
CA LEU A 28 -13.14 -15.45 13.25
C LEU A 28 -14.11 -15.51 14.42
N ILE A 29 -15.35 -15.87 14.13
CA ILE A 29 -16.39 -16.09 15.12
C ILE A 29 -17.14 -17.37 14.79
N ILE A 30 -17.82 -17.93 15.77
CA ILE A 30 -18.81 -18.97 15.53
C ILE A 30 -20.14 -18.28 15.23
N SER A 31 -20.56 -18.24 13.97
CA SER A 31 -21.78 -17.55 13.52
C SER A 31 -23.03 -18.34 13.79
N GLU A 32 -22.96 -19.67 13.75
CA GLU A 32 -24.13 -20.51 13.92
C GLU A 32 -23.76 -21.90 14.41
N VAL A 33 -24.61 -22.48 15.27
CA VAL A 33 -24.47 -23.85 15.74
C VAL A 33 -25.83 -24.54 15.74
N MET A 34 -25.89 -25.69 15.07
CA MET A 34 -27.02 -26.61 15.14
C MET A 34 -26.60 -27.87 15.90
N ALA A 35 -27.27 -28.14 17.01
CA ALA A 35 -26.95 -29.31 17.83
C ALA A 35 -27.57 -30.60 17.27
N GLU A 36 -28.85 -30.55 16.90
CA GLU A 36 -29.61 -31.73 16.51
C GLU A 36 -30.44 -31.40 15.25
N PRO A 37 -30.09 -31.98 14.09
CA PRO A 37 -30.83 -31.79 12.86
C PRO A 37 -32.18 -32.53 12.89
N ASP A 38 -33.14 -32.06 12.11
CA ASP A 38 -34.39 -32.76 11.82
C ASP A 38 -34.44 -33.23 10.36
N SER A 39 -35.54 -33.84 9.92
CA SER A 39 -35.72 -34.33 8.54
C SER A 39 -35.64 -33.25 7.45
N SER A 40 -35.76 -31.96 7.81
CA SER A 40 -35.70 -30.84 6.87
C SER A 40 -34.29 -30.24 6.72
N CYS A 41 -33.35 -30.64 7.58
CA CYS A 41 -31.99 -30.13 7.60
C CYS A 41 -31.10 -30.73 6.51
N ILE A 42 -29.99 -30.03 6.21
CA ILE A 42 -28.97 -30.47 5.25
C ILE A 42 -28.32 -31.80 5.65
N LEU A 43 -27.89 -32.56 4.64
CA LEU A 43 -27.11 -33.78 4.80
C LEU A 43 -25.61 -33.47 4.62
N ASP A 44 -24.76 -34.22 5.32
CA ASP A 44 -23.31 -34.19 5.09
C ASP A 44 -22.93 -34.90 3.78
N ASP A 45 -21.63 -34.90 3.44
CA ASP A 45 -21.13 -35.51 2.20
C ASP A 45 -21.33 -37.04 2.16
N TYR A 46 -21.65 -37.66 3.30
CA TYR A 46 -21.93 -39.08 3.46
C TYR A 46 -23.44 -39.38 3.51
N GLY A 47 -24.30 -38.39 3.32
CA GLY A 47 -25.75 -38.53 3.37
C GLY A 47 -26.33 -38.68 4.79
N ARG A 48 -25.59 -38.28 5.82
CA ARG A 48 -26.01 -38.36 7.22
C ARG A 48 -26.54 -37.00 7.69
N GLN A 49 -27.47 -37.05 8.64
CA GLN A 49 -27.89 -35.87 9.39
C GLN A 49 -26.98 -35.73 10.62
N ALA A 50 -26.09 -34.75 10.59
CA ALA A 50 -25.23 -34.40 11.72
C ALA A 50 -25.48 -32.95 12.14
N GLY A 51 -25.30 -32.66 13.42
CA GLY A 51 -25.17 -31.28 13.88
C GLY A 51 -23.99 -30.61 13.19
N TRP A 52 -23.92 -29.28 13.24
CA TRP A 52 -22.85 -28.55 12.56
C TRP A 52 -22.53 -27.23 13.25
N ILE A 53 -21.33 -26.74 12.98
CA ILE A 53 -20.76 -25.50 13.49
C ILE A 53 -20.34 -24.68 12.29
N GLU A 54 -20.77 -23.43 12.24
CA GLU A 54 -20.36 -22.48 11.22
C GLU A 54 -19.42 -21.43 11.80
N ILE A 55 -18.33 -21.20 11.08
CA ILE A 55 -17.35 -20.16 11.39
C ILE A 55 -17.48 -19.06 10.35
N PHE A 56 -17.60 -17.81 10.80
CA PHE A 56 -17.64 -16.63 9.94
C PHE A 56 -16.37 -15.79 10.08
N ASN A 57 -15.91 -15.22 8.96
CA ASN A 57 -14.80 -14.28 8.93
C ASN A 57 -15.26 -12.83 8.95
N LYS A 58 -15.12 -12.16 10.10
CA LYS A 58 -15.44 -10.75 10.27
C LYS A 58 -14.33 -9.79 9.82
N SER A 59 -13.35 -10.21 9.03
CA SER A 59 -12.27 -9.36 8.54
C SER A 59 -12.42 -8.86 7.08
N GLN A 60 -11.57 -7.90 6.74
CA GLN A 60 -11.20 -7.39 5.40
C GLN A 60 -10.50 -8.39 4.48
N GLY A 61 -9.91 -9.44 5.04
CA GLY A 61 -8.94 -10.26 4.35
C GLY A 61 -9.26 -11.73 4.43
N THR A 62 -8.52 -12.52 3.65
CA THR A 62 -8.54 -13.97 3.82
C THR A 62 -7.84 -14.36 5.10
N VAL A 63 -8.50 -15.16 5.95
CA VAL A 63 -7.92 -15.69 7.19
C VAL A 63 -7.61 -17.18 6.99
N ASN A 64 -6.41 -17.61 7.34
CA ASN A 64 -6.05 -19.02 7.40
C ASN A 64 -6.29 -19.54 8.82
N TYR A 65 -7.21 -20.48 8.97
CA TYR A 65 -7.56 -21.10 10.25
C TYR A 65 -7.07 -22.55 10.37
N GLY A 66 -6.28 -23.02 9.40
CA GLY A 66 -5.59 -24.30 9.50
C GLY A 66 -4.73 -24.36 10.76
N GLY A 67 -4.90 -25.40 11.56
CA GLY A 67 -4.23 -25.59 12.83
C GLY A 67 -4.93 -25.00 14.04
N CYS A 68 -6.05 -24.31 13.87
CA CYS A 68 -6.97 -23.97 14.96
C CYS A 68 -7.68 -25.23 15.47
N PHE A 69 -8.44 -25.11 16.55
CA PHE A 69 -9.17 -26.22 17.13
C PHE A 69 -10.63 -25.84 17.38
N LEU A 70 -11.51 -26.83 17.24
CA LEU A 70 -12.88 -26.78 17.73
C LEU A 70 -12.99 -27.72 18.94
N SER A 71 -13.75 -27.31 19.94
CA SER A 71 -14.01 -28.12 21.13
C SER A 71 -15.36 -27.79 21.74
N ASP A 72 -16.02 -28.80 22.31
CA ASP A 72 -17.17 -28.69 23.20
C ASP A 72 -16.80 -28.83 24.69
N ASP A 73 -15.50 -28.96 24.99
CA ASP A 73 -14.98 -29.23 26.35
C ASP A 73 -13.92 -28.21 26.75
N ARG A 74 -14.22 -27.42 27.79
CA ARG A 74 -13.32 -26.40 28.31
C ARG A 74 -12.03 -26.97 28.92
N SER A 75 -12.07 -28.22 29.40
CA SER A 75 -10.90 -28.92 29.93
C SER A 75 -10.00 -29.48 28.84
N ASN A 76 -10.51 -29.62 27.61
CA ASN A 76 -9.79 -30.10 26.44
C ASN A 76 -10.01 -29.19 25.22
N LEU A 77 -9.33 -28.04 25.20
CA LEU A 77 -9.44 -27.07 24.09
C LEU A 77 -8.86 -27.57 22.76
N LYS A 78 -8.05 -28.64 22.77
CA LYS A 78 -7.42 -29.21 21.57
C LYS A 78 -8.18 -30.41 21.02
N LYS A 79 -9.45 -30.59 21.41
CA LYS A 79 -10.22 -31.79 21.14
C LYS A 79 -10.28 -32.12 19.65
N SER A 80 -10.71 -31.19 18.80
CA SER A 80 -10.79 -31.40 17.35
C SER A 80 -9.86 -30.42 16.60
N PRO A 81 -8.67 -30.86 16.16
CA PRO A 81 -7.76 -30.02 15.38
C PRO A 81 -8.25 -29.84 13.94
N ILE A 82 -8.10 -28.64 13.40
CA ILE A 82 -8.31 -28.35 11.98
C ILE A 82 -7.00 -28.58 11.24
N THR A 83 -7.02 -29.44 10.23
CA THR A 83 -5.81 -29.84 9.47
C THR A 83 -5.14 -28.66 8.78
N LYS A 84 -3.83 -28.46 9.01
CA LYS A 84 -3.05 -27.36 8.39
C LYS A 84 -2.75 -27.54 6.90
N SER A 85 -2.76 -28.77 6.42
CA SER A 85 -2.34 -29.12 5.06
C SER A 85 -3.46 -29.03 4.02
N ASP A 86 -4.70 -28.77 4.43
CA ASP A 86 -5.82 -28.64 3.50
C ASP A 86 -5.93 -27.19 3.01
N ASN A 87 -5.85 -26.99 1.70
CA ASN A 87 -5.92 -25.65 1.10
C ASN A 87 -7.27 -24.95 1.32
N ARG A 88 -8.31 -25.70 1.67
CA ARG A 88 -9.66 -25.18 1.96
C ARG A 88 -9.75 -24.52 3.35
N THR A 89 -8.74 -24.63 4.21
CA THR A 89 -8.73 -23.98 5.54
C THR A 89 -8.39 -22.48 5.48
N LYS A 90 -8.84 -21.82 4.42
CA LYS A 90 -8.71 -20.38 4.18
C LYS A 90 -10.09 -19.83 3.89
N ILE A 91 -10.54 -18.89 4.70
CA ILE A 91 -11.85 -18.25 4.57
C ILE A 91 -11.65 -16.85 4.03
N GLY A 92 -12.28 -16.53 2.90
CA GLY A 92 -12.22 -15.19 2.31
C GLY A 92 -12.95 -14.16 3.19
N PRO A 93 -12.84 -12.87 2.85
CA PRO A 93 -13.52 -11.81 3.59
C PRO A 93 -15.03 -12.02 3.57
N ARG A 94 -15.69 -11.89 4.72
CA ARG A 94 -17.15 -12.06 4.87
C ARG A 94 -17.69 -13.42 4.43
N GLN A 95 -16.85 -14.45 4.38
CA GLN A 95 -17.28 -15.80 4.06
C GLN A 95 -17.51 -16.63 5.33
N VAL A 96 -18.16 -17.77 5.13
CA VAL A 96 -18.44 -18.79 6.15
C VAL A 96 -17.76 -20.11 5.81
N ALA A 97 -17.45 -20.91 6.82
CA ALA A 97 -16.96 -22.27 6.70
C ALA A 97 -17.77 -23.19 7.62
N LEU A 98 -18.22 -24.32 7.09
CA LEU A 98 -19.09 -25.27 7.78
C LEU A 98 -18.31 -26.49 8.26
N PHE A 99 -18.57 -26.92 9.50
CA PHE A 99 -18.01 -28.13 10.09
C PHE A 99 -19.12 -29.04 10.60
N TYR A 100 -19.15 -30.29 10.13
CA TYR A 100 -20.10 -31.29 10.59
C TYR A 100 -19.62 -31.94 11.90
N ALA A 101 -20.51 -32.03 12.87
CA ALA A 101 -20.28 -32.67 14.16
C ALA A 101 -20.70 -34.14 14.14
N SER A 102 -20.03 -34.94 13.30
CA SER A 102 -20.30 -36.38 13.16
C SER A 102 -19.82 -37.18 14.37
N GLY A 103 -18.75 -36.72 15.05
CA GLY A 103 -18.07 -37.50 16.08
C GLY A 103 -16.88 -38.31 15.56
N ASP A 104 -16.58 -38.26 14.27
CA ASP A 104 -15.50 -39.03 13.64
C ASP A 104 -14.52 -38.12 12.87
N SER A 105 -13.26 -38.10 13.30
CA SER A 105 -12.20 -37.33 12.63
C SER A 105 -11.75 -37.92 11.29
N HIS A 106 -12.11 -39.17 10.97
CA HIS A 106 -11.71 -39.82 9.72
C HIS A 106 -12.55 -39.36 8.52
N ASP A 107 -13.68 -38.69 8.76
CA ASP A 107 -14.57 -38.14 7.72
C ASP A 107 -13.92 -36.94 6.97
N GLY A 108 -12.87 -36.35 7.54
CA GLY A 108 -12.04 -35.34 6.88
C GLY A 108 -11.93 -34.01 7.62
N THR A 109 -11.29 -33.02 6.99
CA THR A 109 -10.94 -31.72 7.61
C THR A 109 -12.14 -30.94 8.16
N PHE A 110 -13.31 -31.07 7.54
CA PHE A 110 -14.54 -30.34 7.88
C PHE A 110 -15.49 -31.16 8.76
N TYR A 111 -14.96 -32.18 9.43
CA TYR A 111 -15.69 -32.99 10.40
C TYR A 111 -14.99 -32.90 11.76
N VAL A 112 -15.77 -32.67 12.82
CA VAL A 112 -15.24 -32.65 14.18
C VAL A 112 -15.43 -33.98 14.88
N ASN A 113 -14.47 -34.33 15.74
CA ASN A 113 -14.44 -35.61 16.46
C ASN A 113 -15.38 -35.69 17.67
N PHE A 114 -16.40 -34.82 17.72
CA PHE A 114 -17.42 -34.83 18.75
C PHE A 114 -18.79 -34.51 18.16
N GLN A 115 -19.83 -34.94 18.85
CA GLN A 115 -21.20 -34.55 18.56
C GLN A 115 -21.60 -33.42 19.50
N ILE A 116 -22.33 -32.42 18.99
CA ILE A 116 -22.77 -31.28 19.77
C ILE A 116 -23.87 -31.72 20.74
N LYS A 117 -23.70 -31.42 22.02
CA LYS A 117 -24.71 -31.70 23.05
C LYS A 117 -25.48 -30.43 23.38
N ARG A 118 -26.80 -30.52 23.52
CA ARG A 118 -27.59 -29.41 24.05
C ARG A 118 -27.10 -29.05 25.45
N GLY A 119 -26.95 -27.76 25.75
CA GLY A 119 -26.36 -27.28 27.00
C GLY A 119 -24.83 -27.21 27.02
N SER A 120 -24.13 -27.66 25.96
CA SER A 120 -22.68 -27.49 25.87
C SER A 120 -22.30 -26.09 25.36
N THR A 121 -21.02 -25.75 25.49
CA THR A 121 -20.45 -24.54 24.88
C THR A 121 -19.44 -24.97 23.86
N ILE A 122 -19.54 -24.42 22.64
CA ILE A 122 -18.58 -24.64 21.57
C ILE A 122 -17.53 -23.54 21.64
N TYR A 123 -16.27 -23.94 21.51
CA TYR A 123 -15.09 -23.08 21.55
C TYR A 123 -14.35 -23.16 20.22
N LEU A 124 -14.07 -22.00 19.64
CA LEU A 124 -13.08 -21.82 18.58
C LEU A 124 -11.77 -21.40 19.25
N VAL A 125 -10.72 -22.18 19.04
CA VAL A 125 -9.44 -22.00 19.71
C VAL A 125 -8.37 -21.74 18.67
N SER A 126 -7.51 -20.76 18.95
CA SER A 126 -6.41 -20.36 18.06
C SER A 126 -5.39 -21.48 17.87
N ASN A 127 -4.46 -21.27 16.96
CA ASN A 127 -3.40 -22.22 16.59
C ASN A 127 -2.43 -22.58 17.74
N ASP A 128 -2.41 -21.78 18.82
CA ASP A 128 -1.67 -22.06 20.06
C ASP A 128 -2.35 -23.17 20.90
N GLY A 129 -3.61 -23.46 20.60
CA GLY A 129 -4.49 -24.39 21.30
C GLY A 129 -4.73 -24.02 22.76
N ARG A 130 -4.65 -22.73 23.11
CA ARG A 130 -4.92 -22.19 24.45
C ARG A 130 -5.83 -20.96 24.39
N THR A 131 -5.61 -20.08 23.42
CA THR A 131 -6.37 -18.85 23.28
C THR A 131 -7.72 -19.16 22.65
N ILE A 132 -8.79 -18.87 23.38
CA ILE A 132 -10.15 -18.99 22.84
C ILE A 132 -10.42 -17.73 22.04
N VAL A 133 -10.66 -17.92 20.76
CA VAL A 133 -10.97 -16.88 19.79
C VAL A 133 -12.40 -16.44 19.96
N ASP A 134 -13.32 -17.42 20.00
CA ASP A 134 -14.73 -17.18 20.22
C ASP A 134 -15.38 -18.42 20.87
N SER A 135 -16.54 -18.21 21.48
CA SER A 135 -17.35 -19.29 22.02
C SER A 135 -18.83 -19.00 21.92
N ILE A 136 -19.64 -20.04 21.79
CA ILE A 136 -21.10 -19.95 21.76
C ILE A 136 -21.72 -21.03 22.64
N ALA A 137 -22.64 -20.63 23.50
CA ALA A 137 -23.37 -21.55 24.36
C ALA A 137 -24.60 -22.08 23.61
N VAL A 138 -24.76 -23.39 23.58
CA VAL A 138 -25.92 -24.05 23.00
C VAL A 138 -26.95 -24.25 24.11
N PRO A 139 -28.15 -23.63 24.04
CA PRO A 139 -29.17 -23.82 25.05
C PRO A 139 -29.57 -25.29 25.20
N ALA A 140 -29.79 -25.74 26.44
CA ALA A 140 -30.31 -27.08 26.70
C ALA A 140 -31.73 -27.28 26.11
N THR A 141 -32.47 -26.19 25.97
CA THR A 141 -33.84 -26.12 25.44
C THR A 141 -33.90 -25.97 23.93
N LEU A 142 -32.78 -25.97 23.21
CA LEU A 142 -32.75 -25.81 21.75
C LEU A 142 -33.55 -26.94 21.06
N PRO A 143 -34.62 -26.63 20.30
CA PRO A 143 -35.39 -27.65 19.58
C PRO A 143 -34.56 -28.32 18.48
N ALA A 144 -34.94 -29.54 18.08
CA ALA A 144 -34.37 -30.17 16.89
C ALA A 144 -34.74 -29.35 15.62
N GLY A 145 -33.83 -29.31 14.65
CA GLY A 145 -34.00 -28.52 13.42
C GLY A 145 -33.82 -27.01 13.60
N LYS A 146 -33.42 -26.55 14.79
CA LYS A 146 -33.13 -25.15 15.09
C LYS A 146 -31.65 -24.95 15.40
N SER A 147 -31.19 -23.73 15.15
CA SER A 147 -29.82 -23.31 15.39
C SER A 147 -29.75 -22.12 16.34
N VAL A 148 -28.59 -21.96 16.96
CA VAL A 148 -28.21 -20.77 17.70
C VAL A 148 -27.39 -19.90 16.78
N VAL A 149 -27.81 -18.65 16.60
CA VAL A 149 -27.21 -17.73 15.65
C VAL A 149 -26.54 -16.58 16.39
N LYS A 150 -25.37 -16.17 15.93
CA LYS A 150 -24.80 -14.86 16.19
C LYS A 150 -24.97 -13.99 14.97
N SER A 151 -25.80 -12.96 15.08
CA SER A 151 -26.01 -11.98 14.02
C SER A 151 -25.34 -10.66 14.38
N ALA A 152 -24.91 -9.92 13.35
CA ALA A 152 -24.40 -8.57 13.54
C ALA A 152 -25.51 -7.55 13.30
N HIS A 153 -25.71 -6.64 14.25
CA HIS A 153 -26.73 -5.61 14.12
C HIS A 153 -26.25 -4.37 13.33
N ASP A 154 -24.93 -4.20 13.17
CA ASP A 154 -24.31 -3.10 12.42
C ASP A 154 -23.96 -3.49 10.97
N LEU A 155 -24.11 -2.53 10.05
CA LEU A 155 -23.67 -2.55 8.65
C LEU A 155 -22.22 -2.98 8.48
N ARG A 156 -21.36 -2.63 9.43
CA ARG A 156 -19.92 -2.95 9.37
C ARG A 156 -19.62 -4.39 9.80
N GLN A 157 -20.61 -5.12 10.32
CA GLN A 157 -20.49 -6.48 10.83
C GLN A 157 -19.28 -6.63 11.77
N MET A 158 -19.22 -5.75 12.77
CA MET A 158 -18.11 -5.70 13.73
C MET A 158 -18.49 -6.27 15.10
N GLU A 159 -19.75 -6.10 15.48
CA GLU A 159 -20.30 -6.54 16.75
C GLU A 159 -21.38 -7.59 16.48
N PHE A 160 -21.21 -8.75 17.12
CA PHE A 160 -22.07 -9.92 16.95
C PHE A 160 -22.70 -10.27 18.28
N GLU A 161 -24.01 -10.44 18.28
CA GLU A 161 -24.77 -10.83 19.45
C GLU A 161 -25.45 -12.16 19.19
N THR A 162 -25.47 -13.03 20.21
CA THR A 162 -26.20 -14.28 20.14
C THR A 162 -27.70 -13.98 20.23
N GLU A 163 -28.47 -14.44 19.25
CA GLU A 163 -29.92 -14.31 19.28
C GLU A 163 -30.51 -15.14 20.42
N ALA A 164 -31.44 -14.55 21.17
CA ALA A 164 -32.06 -15.19 22.33
C ALA A 164 -33.01 -16.33 21.94
N GLU A 165 -33.65 -16.20 20.78
CA GLU A 165 -34.64 -17.16 20.28
C GLU A 165 -33.99 -18.13 19.28
N PRO A 166 -34.36 -19.42 19.29
CA PRO A 166 -33.89 -20.38 18.28
C PRO A 166 -34.26 -19.94 16.86
N ALA A 167 -33.26 -19.76 16.01
CA ALA A 167 -33.44 -19.33 14.63
C ALA A 167 -33.74 -20.51 13.70
N ALA A 168 -34.34 -20.21 12.54
CA ALA A 168 -34.36 -21.15 11.43
C ALA A 168 -32.93 -21.25 10.86
N PRO A 169 -32.44 -22.46 10.55
CA PRO A 169 -31.07 -22.63 10.16
C PRO A 169 -30.78 -22.07 8.77
N SER A 170 -29.64 -21.38 8.65
CA SER A 170 -29.19 -20.73 7.40
C SER A 170 -27.76 -21.16 7.04
N PRO A 171 -27.52 -22.48 6.86
CA PRO A 171 -26.18 -22.99 6.62
C PRO A 171 -25.55 -22.35 5.38
N ALA A 172 -24.26 -22.06 5.49
CA ALA A 172 -23.45 -21.46 4.43
C ALA A 172 -23.92 -20.06 3.97
N THR A 173 -24.75 -19.39 4.78
CA THR A 173 -25.28 -18.04 4.51
C THR A 173 -24.89 -17.11 5.65
N VAL A 174 -24.68 -15.83 5.35
CA VAL A 174 -24.35 -14.85 6.39
C VAL A 174 -25.61 -14.52 7.18
N ASN A 175 -25.53 -14.69 8.49
CA ASN A 175 -26.63 -14.41 9.41
C ASN A 175 -26.79 -12.90 9.69
N GLY A 176 -28.04 -12.43 9.61
CA GLY A 176 -28.41 -11.05 9.91
C GLY A 176 -29.43 -10.48 8.92
N THR A 177 -30.06 -9.38 9.30
CA THR A 177 -31.02 -8.67 8.44
C THR A 177 -30.27 -7.98 7.30
N HIS A 178 -30.53 -8.40 6.07
CA HIS A 178 -30.10 -7.69 4.86
C HIS A 178 -30.77 -6.31 4.67
N GLU A 179 -31.61 -5.88 5.61
CA GLU A 179 -32.35 -4.62 5.59
C GLU A 179 -31.66 -3.51 6.39
N THR A 180 -30.37 -3.32 6.18
CA THR A 180 -29.73 -2.08 6.63
C THR A 180 -29.60 -1.18 5.41
N GLU A 181 -30.31 -0.05 5.42
CA GLU A 181 -30.24 0.93 4.34
C GLU A 181 -28.76 1.24 4.03
N THR A 182 -28.35 1.05 2.77
CA THR A 182 -27.02 1.42 2.32
C THR A 182 -26.77 2.89 2.63
N GLY A 183 -25.51 3.28 2.86
CA GLY A 183 -25.18 4.70 3.06
C GLY A 183 -25.72 5.59 1.94
N ALA A 184 -25.82 5.09 0.71
CA ALA A 184 -26.46 5.77 -0.41
C ALA A 184 -27.99 5.90 -0.26
N GLN A 185 -28.69 4.88 0.22
CA GLN A 185 -30.13 4.95 0.51
C GLN A 185 -30.43 5.90 1.67
N LYS A 186 -29.63 5.84 2.74
CA LYS A 186 -29.72 6.77 3.85
C LYS A 186 -29.47 8.20 3.40
N MET A 187 -28.46 8.43 2.56
CA MET A 187 -28.12 9.75 2.04
C MET A 187 -29.12 10.23 0.98
N ALA A 188 -29.72 9.35 0.19
CA ALA A 188 -30.82 9.69 -0.72
C ALA A 188 -32.10 10.09 0.05
N ARG A 189 -32.30 9.52 1.25
CA ARG A 189 -33.38 9.90 2.15
C ARG A 189 -33.11 11.22 2.88
N GLU A 190 -31.88 11.43 3.34
CA GLU A 190 -31.48 12.63 4.11
C GLU A 190 -31.20 13.85 3.20
N ASP A 191 -30.77 13.64 1.96
CA ASP A 191 -30.44 14.68 0.97
C ASP A 191 -31.27 14.49 -0.32
N GLU A 192 -32.60 14.70 -0.21
CA GLU A 192 -33.55 14.56 -1.33
C GLU A 192 -33.17 15.41 -2.55
N HIS A 193 -32.50 16.56 -2.34
CA HIS A 193 -32.12 17.48 -3.40
C HIS A 193 -30.65 17.34 -3.85
N GLY A 194 -29.83 16.53 -3.16
CA GLY A 194 -28.45 16.25 -3.52
C GLY A 194 -27.44 17.37 -3.22
N PHE A 195 -27.78 18.36 -2.39
CA PHE A 195 -26.90 19.50 -2.12
C PHE A 195 -25.67 19.12 -1.30
N ILE A 196 -25.83 18.23 -0.31
CA ILE A 196 -24.73 17.79 0.56
C ILE A 196 -23.73 17.00 -0.26
N LEU A 197 -24.21 16.09 -1.12
CA LEU A 197 -23.36 15.32 -2.02
C LEU A 197 -22.57 16.23 -2.98
N SER A 198 -23.22 17.27 -3.51
CA SER A 198 -22.59 18.24 -4.43
C SER A 198 -21.50 19.06 -3.74
N ILE A 199 -21.76 19.56 -2.53
CA ILE A 199 -20.79 20.37 -1.79
C ILE A 199 -19.56 19.53 -1.39
N VAL A 200 -19.78 18.31 -0.90
CA VAL A 200 -18.69 17.41 -0.50
C VAL A 200 -17.82 17.04 -1.70
N SER A 201 -18.43 16.66 -2.83
CA SER A 201 -17.68 16.29 -4.04
C SER A 201 -16.84 17.46 -4.58
N VAL A 202 -17.42 18.66 -4.68
CA VAL A 202 -16.70 19.87 -5.11
C VAL A 202 -15.57 20.19 -4.13
N SER A 203 -15.82 20.12 -2.82
CA SER A 203 -14.81 20.40 -1.79
C SER A 203 -13.61 19.45 -1.85
N VAL A 204 -13.85 18.13 -2.03
CA VAL A 204 -12.78 17.14 -2.14
C VAL A 204 -11.90 17.41 -3.37
N VAL A 205 -12.51 17.78 -4.51
CA VAL A 205 -11.77 18.12 -5.74
C VAL A 205 -10.89 19.36 -5.54
N PHE A 206 -11.43 20.42 -4.94
CA PHE A 206 -10.64 21.63 -4.66
C PHE A 206 -9.50 21.35 -3.66
N CYS A 207 -9.76 20.58 -2.61
CA CYS A 207 -8.72 20.15 -1.67
C CYS A 207 -7.61 19.36 -2.36
N ALA A 208 -7.94 18.42 -3.25
CA ALA A 208 -6.95 17.65 -4.01
C ALA A 208 -6.10 18.55 -4.93
N LEU A 209 -6.73 19.50 -5.62
CA LEU A 209 -6.03 20.47 -6.47
C LEU A 209 -5.11 21.39 -5.66
N ILE A 210 -5.53 21.83 -4.46
CA ILE A 210 -4.70 22.63 -3.56
C ILE A 210 -3.49 21.83 -3.08
N ILE A 211 -3.67 20.56 -2.72
CA ILE A 211 -2.57 19.67 -2.34
C ILE A 211 -1.61 19.49 -3.51
N LEU A 212 -2.11 19.26 -4.71
CA LEU A 212 -1.29 19.09 -5.92
C LEU A 212 -0.51 20.36 -6.27
N TRP A 213 -1.16 21.52 -6.19
CA TRP A 213 -0.52 22.82 -6.37
C TRP A 213 0.59 23.04 -5.33
N TRP A 214 0.34 22.67 -4.09
CA TRP A 214 1.31 22.79 -3.00
C TRP A 214 2.53 21.87 -3.22
N LEU A 215 2.31 20.64 -3.68
CA LEU A 215 3.36 19.71 -4.08
C LEU A 215 4.25 20.31 -5.18
N PHE A 216 3.66 20.80 -6.27
CA PHE A 216 4.44 21.41 -7.36
C PHE A 216 5.19 22.68 -6.93
N SER A 217 4.60 23.49 -6.05
CA SER A 217 5.25 24.67 -5.49
C SER A 217 6.49 24.32 -4.65
N LEU A 218 6.45 23.20 -3.93
CA LEU A 218 7.60 22.66 -3.20
C LEU A 218 8.73 22.25 -4.15
N LEU A 219 8.41 21.47 -5.19
CA LEU A 219 9.39 21.01 -6.18
C LEU A 219 10.03 22.19 -6.93
N GLY A 220 9.24 23.19 -7.32
CA GLY A 220 9.75 24.40 -7.98
C GLY A 220 10.76 25.18 -7.11
N LYS A 221 10.56 25.20 -5.79
CA LYS A 221 11.47 25.89 -4.85
C LYS A 221 12.74 25.11 -4.53
N VAL A 222 12.73 23.79 -4.70
CA VAL A 222 13.91 22.94 -4.53
C VAL A 222 14.76 22.94 -5.81
N SER A 223 14.13 22.96 -6.99
CA SER A 223 14.83 23.04 -8.28
C SER A 223 15.39 24.44 -8.59
N GLY A 224 14.71 25.52 -8.16
CA GLY A 224 15.16 26.90 -8.39
C GLY A 224 16.25 27.43 -7.43
N SER A 225 16.86 26.59 -6.58
CA SER A 225 17.83 27.04 -5.57
C SER A 225 19.31 26.97 -6.02
N SER A 226 19.60 26.64 -7.27
CA SER A 226 20.96 26.57 -7.79
C SER A 226 21.15 27.47 -8.99
N SER A 227 21.04 28.79 -8.80
CA SER A 227 21.54 29.82 -9.72
C SER A 227 21.38 31.21 -9.09
N LYS A 228 22.27 31.57 -8.17
CA LYS A 228 22.59 32.99 -7.96
C LYS A 228 23.85 33.28 -8.78
N PRO A 229 23.79 34.08 -9.86
CA PRO A 229 25.00 34.68 -10.38
C PRO A 229 25.53 35.61 -9.30
N ASN A 230 26.79 35.40 -8.93
CA ASN A 230 27.47 36.14 -7.87
C ASN A 230 27.75 37.56 -8.40
N GLY A 231 26.74 38.44 -8.35
CA GLY A 231 26.90 39.87 -8.58
C GLY A 231 27.75 40.46 -7.45
N GLY A 232 28.93 40.95 -7.82
CA GLY A 232 29.91 41.52 -6.91
C GLY A 232 29.33 42.60 -6.01
N LYS A 233 29.66 42.52 -4.71
CA LYS A 233 29.50 43.63 -3.79
C LYS A 233 30.70 44.55 -3.98
N GLU A 234 30.45 45.71 -4.59
CA GLU A 234 31.34 46.86 -4.45
C GLU A 234 31.31 47.32 -2.99
N THR A 235 32.41 47.12 -2.27
CA THR A 235 32.66 47.80 -1.00
C THR A 235 33.52 49.03 -1.27
N ALA A 236 32.96 50.18 -0.89
CA ALA A 236 33.56 51.48 -0.96
C ALA A 236 34.92 51.59 -0.21
N ALA A 237 35.85 52.26 -0.89
CA ALA A 237 36.94 53.10 -0.40
C ALA A 237 37.44 52.91 1.06
N GLY A 238 38.61 52.29 1.18
CA GLY A 238 39.54 52.47 2.30
C GLY A 238 40.96 52.66 1.75
N LYS A 239 41.48 53.89 1.86
CA LYS A 239 42.78 54.32 1.35
C LYS A 239 43.93 53.54 2.02
N VAL A 240 44.85 53.02 1.21
CA VAL A 240 46.27 52.93 1.59
C VAL A 240 47.09 53.48 0.43
N ASN A 241 47.68 54.66 0.68
CA ASN A 241 48.69 55.25 -0.18
C ASN A 241 50.05 54.62 0.15
N ALA A 242 50.64 53.89 -0.79
CA ALA A 242 52.08 53.80 -0.91
C ALA A 242 52.43 54.09 -2.37
N LYS A 243 53.11 55.22 -2.57
CA LYS A 243 53.59 55.71 -3.86
C LYS A 243 54.74 54.84 -4.38
N ALA A 244 54.73 54.72 -5.70
CA ALA A 244 55.86 54.74 -6.62
C ALA A 244 56.63 53.44 -6.91
N SER A 245 56.57 53.11 -8.20
CA SER A 245 57.69 52.67 -9.05
C SER A 245 58.13 51.21 -8.96
N GLY A 246 57.81 50.43 -9.99
CA GLY A 246 58.59 49.26 -10.38
C GLY A 246 57.85 48.35 -11.34
N LYS A 247 58.35 48.22 -12.58
CA LYS A 247 57.92 47.21 -13.54
C LYS A 247 57.92 45.82 -12.89
N LEU A 248 56.90 45.01 -13.16
CA LEU A 248 56.95 43.56 -12.91
C LEU A 248 58.16 43.00 -13.66
N THR A 249 59.23 42.67 -12.94
CA THR A 249 60.38 42.00 -13.54
C THR A 249 60.03 40.53 -13.76
N PRO A 250 60.53 39.92 -14.84
CA PRO A 250 60.25 38.52 -15.17
C PRO A 250 60.64 37.55 -14.05
N GLU A 251 61.52 37.94 -13.13
CA GLU A 251 61.91 37.12 -11.98
C GLU A 251 60.79 37.01 -10.93
N VAL A 252 59.96 38.05 -10.74
CA VAL A 252 58.85 38.03 -9.77
C VAL A 252 57.68 37.20 -10.32
N ALA A 253 57.41 37.29 -11.62
CA ALA A 253 56.44 36.42 -12.29
C ALA A 253 56.90 34.95 -12.29
N ALA A 254 58.19 34.70 -12.53
CA ALA A 254 58.79 33.36 -12.48
C ALA A 254 58.76 32.76 -11.06
N ALA A 255 59.03 33.56 -10.01
CA ALA A 255 58.96 33.11 -8.62
C ALA A 255 57.54 32.75 -8.19
N ILE A 256 56.53 33.49 -8.66
CA ILE A 256 55.12 33.18 -8.40
C ILE A 256 54.70 31.89 -9.13
N SER A 257 55.12 31.70 -10.38
CA SER A 257 54.85 30.44 -11.10
C SER A 257 55.60 29.25 -10.50
N LEU A 258 56.83 29.42 -10.03
CA LEU A 258 57.60 28.35 -9.39
C LEU A 258 57.01 27.95 -8.02
N ALA A 259 56.48 28.91 -7.28
CA ALA A 259 55.77 28.66 -6.02
C ALA A 259 54.43 27.92 -6.23
N LEU A 260 53.70 28.25 -7.30
CA LEU A 260 52.45 27.56 -7.69
C LEU A 260 52.69 26.17 -8.30
N ASP A 261 53.83 25.94 -8.95
CA ASP A 261 54.25 24.64 -9.50
C ASP A 261 54.74 23.67 -8.39
N GLN A 262 55.33 24.19 -7.31
CA GLN A 262 55.76 23.38 -6.16
C GLN A 262 54.60 22.87 -5.29
N GLU A 263 53.44 23.53 -5.28
CA GLU A 263 52.32 23.18 -4.39
C GLU A 263 51.19 22.39 -5.05
N MET A 264 51.15 22.27 -6.39
CA MET A 264 50.02 21.66 -7.10
C MET A 264 50.50 20.60 -8.12
N ASN A 265 50.36 19.32 -7.74
CA ASN A 265 50.67 18.16 -8.60
C ASN A 265 50.03 18.29 -10.00
N GLY A 266 50.76 17.90 -11.04
CA GLY A 266 50.32 17.97 -12.46
C GLY A 266 48.98 17.27 -12.77
N GLU A 267 48.55 16.37 -11.88
CA GLU A 267 47.24 15.72 -11.88
C GLU A 267 46.08 16.73 -11.71
N VAL A 268 46.30 17.79 -10.93
CA VAL A 268 45.31 18.85 -10.71
C VAL A 268 45.16 19.72 -11.96
N TYR A 269 46.25 20.01 -12.67
CA TYR A 269 46.19 20.69 -13.96
C TYR A 269 45.52 19.84 -15.03
N ALA A 270 45.79 18.53 -15.06
CA ALA A 270 45.11 17.59 -15.94
C ALA A 270 43.60 17.49 -15.63
N ALA A 271 43.21 17.47 -14.34
CA ALA A 271 41.82 17.45 -13.92
C ALA A 271 41.08 18.77 -14.25
N ILE A 272 41.73 19.92 -14.04
CA ILE A 272 41.14 21.23 -14.36
C ILE A 272 40.97 21.40 -15.87
N SER A 273 41.99 21.03 -16.66
CA SER A 273 41.93 21.12 -18.12
C SER A 273 40.87 20.19 -18.72
N THR A 274 40.77 18.95 -18.22
CA THR A 274 39.71 18.01 -18.64
C THR A 274 38.32 18.47 -18.23
N ALA A 275 38.17 19.03 -17.02
CA ALA A 275 36.89 19.60 -16.59
C ALA A 275 36.45 20.81 -17.44
N LEU A 276 37.38 21.70 -17.80
CA LEU A 276 37.11 22.83 -18.71
C LEU A 276 36.75 22.39 -20.12
N HIS A 277 37.42 21.35 -20.63
CA HIS A 277 37.15 20.80 -21.95
C HIS A 277 35.76 20.15 -22.01
N LEU A 278 35.42 19.28 -21.05
CA LEU A 278 34.09 18.66 -20.96
C LEU A 278 32.99 19.71 -20.76
N TYR A 279 33.23 20.74 -19.94
CA TYR A 279 32.27 21.82 -19.76
C TYR A 279 31.99 22.58 -21.06
N ASN A 280 33.04 22.89 -21.83
CA ASN A 280 32.88 23.58 -23.11
C ASN A 280 32.21 22.72 -24.19
N GLU A 281 32.40 21.39 -24.18
CA GLU A 281 31.80 20.50 -25.18
C GLU A 281 30.38 20.04 -24.82
N GLU A 282 30.08 19.75 -23.55
CA GLU A 282 28.77 19.24 -23.12
C GLU A 282 27.77 20.34 -22.73
N SER A 283 28.24 21.46 -22.18
CA SER A 283 27.36 22.46 -21.53
C SER A 283 27.11 23.70 -22.38
N VAL A 284 27.98 23.96 -23.35
CA VAL A 284 27.82 25.06 -24.30
C VAL A 284 27.30 24.44 -25.59
N HIS A 285 25.99 24.20 -25.66
CA HIS A 285 25.36 24.09 -26.97
C HIS A 285 25.70 25.38 -27.72
N ASP A 286 26.36 25.25 -28.88
CA ASP A 286 26.54 26.35 -29.80
C ASP A 286 25.17 27.02 -29.98
N GLN A 287 25.02 28.26 -29.49
CA GLN A 287 23.88 29.07 -29.92
C GLN A 287 24.16 29.44 -31.37
N GLU A 288 23.85 28.50 -32.26
CA GLU A 288 23.91 28.73 -33.68
C GLU A 288 22.99 29.91 -33.97
N SER A 289 23.55 30.98 -34.51
CA SER A 289 22.74 32.00 -35.16
C SER A 289 21.87 31.28 -36.19
N PHE A 290 20.54 31.34 -36.07
CA PHE A 290 19.57 30.75 -37.01
C PHE A 290 19.65 31.32 -38.45
N VAL A 291 20.76 31.97 -38.80
CA VAL A 291 21.10 32.51 -40.11
C VAL A 291 22.07 31.55 -40.78
N ILE A 292 21.52 30.63 -41.57
CA ILE A 292 22.32 29.75 -42.43
C ILE A 292 22.90 30.61 -43.56
N THR A 293 24.17 31.02 -43.44
CA THR A 293 24.85 31.74 -44.52
C THR A 293 25.49 30.72 -45.48
N ILE A 294 24.70 30.21 -46.44
CA ILE A 294 25.22 29.27 -47.44
C ILE A 294 26.14 30.03 -48.41
N ARG A 295 27.45 29.96 -48.23
CA ARG A 295 28.42 30.32 -49.28
C ARG A 295 28.61 29.11 -50.18
N ARG A 296 28.01 29.12 -51.37
CA ARG A 296 28.30 28.09 -52.39
C ARG A 296 29.76 28.20 -52.80
N LYS A 297 30.56 27.21 -52.43
CA LYS A 297 31.83 26.92 -53.10
C LYS A 297 31.48 26.03 -54.29
N GLU A 298 31.65 26.52 -55.52
CA GLU A 298 31.46 25.66 -56.69
C GLU A 298 32.45 24.49 -56.60
N SER A 299 31.92 23.30 -56.34
CA SER A 299 32.72 22.08 -56.41
C SER A 299 32.86 21.67 -57.86
N GLY A 300 34.09 21.42 -58.32
CA GLY A 300 34.40 20.92 -59.66
C GLY A 300 33.87 19.50 -59.96
N TRP A 301 32.99 18.95 -59.13
CA TRP A 301 32.40 17.62 -59.27
C TRP A 301 31.64 17.43 -60.60
N ASN A 302 31.12 18.52 -61.16
CA ASN A 302 30.47 18.54 -62.48
C ASN A 302 31.44 18.86 -63.63
N ASN A 303 32.75 19.03 -63.37
CA ASN A 303 33.74 19.24 -64.42
C ASN A 303 34.05 17.91 -65.12
N LYS A 304 33.49 17.72 -66.32
CA LYS A 304 33.69 16.52 -67.12
C LYS A 304 35.14 16.29 -67.56
N GLU A 305 35.99 17.33 -67.55
CA GLU A 305 37.42 17.20 -67.84
C GLU A 305 38.14 16.30 -66.82
N GLN A 306 37.64 16.24 -65.57
CA GLN A 306 38.18 15.37 -64.53
C GLN A 306 37.71 13.92 -64.65
N ASN A 307 36.62 13.67 -65.38
CA ASN A 307 35.97 12.35 -65.47
C ASN A 307 36.21 11.62 -66.81
N PHE A 308 36.71 12.31 -67.84
CA PHE A 308 37.07 11.65 -69.10
C PHE A 308 38.50 11.11 -69.05
N ARG A 309 38.65 9.85 -69.50
CA ARG A 309 39.95 9.18 -69.61
C ARG A 309 40.78 9.92 -70.67
N GLN A 310 41.91 10.49 -70.25
CA GLN A 310 42.87 11.07 -71.19
C GLN A 310 43.53 9.95 -71.99
N LEU A 311 43.53 10.08 -73.32
CA LEU A 311 44.26 9.16 -74.19
C LEU A 311 45.75 9.39 -74.01
N PRO A 312 46.57 8.33 -73.83
CA PRO A 312 48.01 8.50 -73.72
C PRO A 312 48.57 9.09 -75.01
N ARG A 313 49.54 10.01 -74.86
CA ARG A 313 50.47 10.40 -75.93
C ARG A 313 51.63 9.42 -76.00
#